data_AF-A0A396GIY5-F1
#
_entry.id   AF-A0A396GIY5-F1
#
_cell.length_a   1.000
_cell.length_b   1.000
_cell.length_c   1.000
_cell.angle_alpha   90.00
_cell.angle_beta   90.00
_cell.angle_gamma   90.00
#
_symmetry.space_group_name_H-M   'P 1'
#
loop_
_entity.id
_entity.type
_entity.pdbx_description
1 polymer ?
#
loop_
_entity_poly.entity_id
_entity_poly.type
_entity_poly.pdbx_seq_one_letter_code
_entity_poly.pdbx_strand_id
1 'polypeptide(L)'
;MTGWKDISRLRDGLQNHHLLGDRKSVLIQTCHGLMETFEQKLIFDKPPPNVRKIVLATNVAEASITINDIVFIIDCGKTNESSYDALNNTPCLLPSWISQASARQASMHLLLYFV
;
A
#
# COMPACT_ATOMS: atom_id res chain seq x y z
N MET A 1 2.03 1.48 -4.37
CA MET A 1 0.84 1.65 -5.25
C MET A 1 0.52 3.12 -5.35
N THR A 2 0.00 3.59 -6.49
CA THR A 2 0.00 5.04 -6.78
C THR A 2 -1.25 5.79 -6.30
N GLY A 3 -2.34 5.08 -6.00
CA GLY A 3 -3.57 5.71 -5.50
C GLY A 3 -4.68 4.73 -5.12
N TRP A 4 -5.81 5.29 -4.67
CA TRP A 4 -6.99 4.53 -4.24
C TRP A 4 -7.55 3.57 -5.31
N LYS A 5 -7.52 3.97 -6.59
CA LYS A 5 -7.96 3.12 -7.70
C LYS A 5 -7.16 1.82 -7.78
N ASP A 6 -5.84 1.90 -7.58
CA ASP A 6 -4.99 0.71 -7.56
C ASP A 6 -5.34 -0.14 -6.33
N ILE A 7 -5.46 0.47 -5.15
CA ILE A 7 -5.78 -0.23 -3.89
C ILE A 7 -7.09 -1.02 -4.04
N SER A 8 -8.12 -0.36 -4.58
CA SER A 8 -9.44 -0.95 -4.75
C SER A 8 -9.40 -2.12 -5.73
N ARG A 9 -8.76 -1.93 -6.89
CA ARG A 9 -8.59 -3.00 -7.90
C ARG A 9 -7.87 -4.22 -7.33
N LEU A 10 -6.77 -4.00 -6.60
CA LEU A 10 -6.00 -5.09 -6.00
C LEU A 10 -6.79 -5.80 -4.90
N ARG A 11 -7.46 -5.05 -4.03
CA ARG A 11 -8.34 -5.60 -2.99
C ARG A 11 -9.40 -6.50 -3.61
N ASP A 12 -10.09 -6.01 -4.63
CA ASP A 12 -11.17 -6.76 -5.27
C ASP A 12 -10.62 -8.02 -5.97
N GLY A 13 -9.43 -7.94 -6.57
CA GLY A 13 -8.72 -9.10 -7.12
C GLY A 13 -8.35 -10.13 -6.05
N LEU A 14 -7.82 -9.70 -4.91
CA LEU A 14 -7.48 -10.58 -3.78
C LEU A 14 -8.72 -11.23 -3.17
N GLN A 15 -9.82 -10.49 -3.03
CA GLN A 15 -11.08 -11.00 -2.50
C GLN A 15 -11.71 -12.08 -3.40
N ASN A 16 -11.48 -12.00 -4.71
CA ASN A 16 -11.94 -13.01 -5.67
C ASN A 16 -10.98 -14.20 -5.82
N HIS A 17 -9.79 -14.13 -5.23
CA HIS A 17 -8.80 -15.20 -5.31
C HIS A 17 -9.14 -16.33 -4.32
N HIS A 18 -9.16 -17.58 -4.79
CA HIS A 18 -9.58 -18.74 -4.00
C HIS A 18 -8.88 -18.87 -2.63
N LEU A 19 -7.58 -18.58 -2.57
CA LEU A 19 -6.79 -18.69 -1.33
C LEU A 19 -6.71 -17.38 -0.52
N LEU A 20 -6.80 -16.23 -1.18
CA LEU A 20 -6.54 -14.93 -0.54
C LEU A 20 -7.83 -14.18 -0.19
N GLY A 21 -8.96 -14.64 -0.74
CA GLY A 21 -10.30 -14.11 -0.46
C GLY A 21 -11.03 -14.83 0.66
N ASP A 22 -10.47 -15.93 1.19
CA ASP A 22 -11.06 -16.64 2.32
C ASP A 22 -10.93 -15.81 3.60
N ARG A 23 -12.05 -15.23 4.04
CA ARG A 23 -12.14 -14.39 5.24
C ARG A 23 -11.85 -15.14 6.54
N LYS A 24 -11.84 -16.47 6.52
CA LYS A 24 -11.44 -17.28 7.70
C LYS A 24 -9.93 -17.35 7.88
N SER A 25 -9.17 -17.13 6.82
CA SER A 25 -7.70 -17.25 6.82
C SER A 25 -7.00 -15.96 6.46
N VAL A 26 -7.68 -14.97 5.85
CA VAL A 26 -7.10 -13.70 5.42
C VAL A 26 -7.98 -12.50 5.80
N LEU A 27 -7.35 -11.49 6.40
CA LEU A 27 -7.92 -10.18 6.70
C LEU A 27 -7.28 -9.12 5.81
N ILE A 28 -8.04 -8.56 4.86
CA ILE A 28 -7.55 -7.51 3.96
C ILE A 28 -7.96 -6.14 4.50
N GLN A 29 -6.98 -5.27 4.72
CA GLN A 29 -7.12 -3.89 5.18
C GLN A 29 -6.51 -2.93 4.16
N THR A 30 -6.99 -1.69 4.15
CA THR A 30 -6.50 -0.65 3.23
C THR A 30 -6.08 0.59 4.00
N CYS A 31 -5.02 1.26 3.55
CA CYS A 31 -4.59 2.53 4.10
C CYS A 31 -4.30 3.53 2.97
N HIS A 32 -4.95 4.68 3.01
CA HIS A 32 -4.78 5.73 2.02
C HIS A 32 -4.89 7.09 2.72
N GLY A 33 -4.08 8.07 2.31
CA GLY A 33 -4.02 9.38 2.98
C GLY A 33 -5.32 10.19 3.01
N LEU A 34 -6.30 9.82 2.18
CA LEU A 34 -7.65 10.42 2.16
C LEU A 34 -8.71 9.63 2.95
N MET A 35 -8.34 8.50 3.57
CA MET A 35 -9.26 7.73 4.41
C MET A 35 -9.49 8.43 5.74
N GLU A 36 -10.66 8.19 6.34
CA GLU A 36 -10.94 8.67 7.69
C GLU A 36 -9.96 8.05 8.70
N THR A 37 -9.62 8.83 9.73
CA THR A 37 -8.63 8.42 10.76
C THR A 37 -9.00 7.10 11.43
N PHE A 38 -10.30 6.83 11.63
CA PHE A 38 -10.73 5.60 12.27
C PHE A 38 -10.46 4.37 11.37
N GLU A 39 -10.71 4.47 10.07
CA GLU A 39 -10.41 3.42 9.10
C GLU A 39 -8.90 3.18 8.97
N GLN A 40 -8.10 4.25 8.99
CA GLN A 40 -6.64 4.13 8.99
C GLN A 40 -6.14 3.39 10.23
N LYS A 41 -6.82 3.50 11.38
CA LYS A 41 -6.40 2.82 12.61
C LYS A 41 -6.62 1.31 12.59
N LEU A 42 -7.52 0.79 11.76
CA LEU A 42 -7.79 -0.65 11.63
C LEU A 42 -6.56 -1.46 11.22
N ILE A 43 -5.58 -0.82 10.57
CA ILE A 43 -4.33 -1.50 10.19
C ILE A 43 -3.45 -1.86 11.40
N PHE A 44 -3.62 -1.18 12.54
CA PHE A 44 -2.88 -1.45 13.76
C PHE A 44 -3.50 -2.57 14.59
N ASP A 45 -4.76 -2.93 14.33
CA ASP A 45 -5.42 -4.00 15.04
C ASP A 45 -4.76 -5.35 14.74
N LYS A 46 -4.58 -6.16 15.78
CA LYS A 46 -3.99 -7.49 15.64
C LYS A 46 -4.99 -8.42 14.95
N PRO A 47 -4.59 -9.19 13.93
CA PRO A 47 -5.50 -10.15 13.33
C PRO A 47 -5.88 -11.26 14.33
N PRO A 48 -7.05 -11.92 14.12
CA PRO A 48 -7.40 -13.11 14.89
C PRO A 48 -6.35 -14.23 14.76
N PRO A 49 -6.31 -15.18 15.69
CA PRO A 49 -5.42 -16.34 15.59
C PRO A 49 -5.60 -17.10 14.27
N ASN A 50 -4.49 -17.50 13.65
CA ASN A 50 -4.45 -18.20 12.36
C ASN A 50 -5.01 -17.40 11.17
N VAL A 51 -5.22 -16.08 11.31
CA VAL A 51 -5.61 -15.20 10.22
C VAL A 51 -4.42 -14.36 9.79
N ARG A 52 -4.12 -14.41 8.49
CA ARG A 52 -3.12 -13.58 7.86
C ARG A 52 -3.65 -12.19 7.58
N LYS A 53 -2.98 -11.16 8.08
CA LYS A 53 -3.34 -9.77 7.75
C LYS A 53 -2.62 -9.32 6.48
N ILE A 54 -3.39 -8.77 5.53
CA ILE A 54 -2.89 -8.08 4.36
C ILE A 54 -3.27 -6.62 4.41
N VAL A 55 -2.30 -5.72 4.43
CA VAL A 55 -2.53 -4.28 4.35
C VAL A 55 -2.16 -3.80 2.95
N LEU A 56 -2.99 -2.96 2.34
CA LEU A 56 -2.76 -2.34 1.04
C LEU A 56 -2.59 -0.84 1.24
N ALA A 57 -1.42 -0.28 0.93
CA ALA A 57 -1.11 1.12 1.20
C ALA A 57 -0.53 1.89 0.01
N THR A 58 -0.66 3.22 0.05
CA THR A 58 0.07 4.15 -0.83
C THR A 58 1.25 4.78 -0.11
N ASN A 59 2.16 5.33 -0.91
CA ASN A 59 3.39 5.97 -0.50
C ASN A 59 3.17 7.19 0.42
N VAL A 60 1.98 7.81 0.38
CA VAL A 60 1.61 8.91 1.28
C VAL A 60 1.35 8.43 2.72
N ALA A 61 0.91 7.19 2.90
CA ALA A 61 0.71 6.58 4.22
C ALA A 61 2.00 5.97 4.80
N GLU A 62 3.07 5.89 4.00
CA GLU A 62 4.29 5.14 4.28
C GLU A 62 5.22 5.83 5.28
N ALA A 63 5.40 7.15 5.15
CA ALA A 63 6.38 7.90 5.93
C ALA A 63 6.02 8.05 7.42
N SER A 64 4.81 7.65 7.84
CA SER A 64 4.27 7.95 9.17
C SER A 64 3.66 6.75 9.90
N ILE A 65 3.77 5.53 9.37
CA ILE A 65 3.08 4.35 9.90
C ILE A 65 4.06 3.22 10.23
N THR A 66 4.21 2.94 11.53
CA THR A 66 4.93 1.76 12.03
C THR A 66 3.94 0.71 12.50
N ILE A 67 3.84 -0.41 11.78
CA ILE A 67 3.03 -1.57 12.21
C ILE A 67 3.99 -2.63 12.75
N ASN A 68 3.85 -3.01 14.01
CA ASN A 68 4.83 -3.84 14.71
C ASN A 68 4.91 -5.30 14.21
N ASP A 69 3.84 -5.82 13.60
CA ASP A 69 3.72 -7.24 13.24
C ASP A 69 4.04 -7.54 11.76
N ILE A 70 4.77 -6.67 11.07
CA ILE A 70 5.09 -6.86 9.64
C ILE A 70 6.21 -7.91 9.47
N VAL A 71 5.96 -8.93 8.65
CA VAL A 71 6.95 -9.97 8.33
C VAL A 71 7.51 -9.84 6.91
N PHE A 72 6.68 -9.45 5.95
CA PHE A 72 7.08 -9.39 4.55
C PHE A 72 6.95 -7.99 3.96
N ILE A 73 7.90 -7.66 3.04
CA ILE A 73 7.96 -6.45 2.20
C ILE A 73 7.71 -6.72 0.69
N ILE A 74 6.72 -6.09 0.03
CA ILE A 74 6.36 -6.23 -1.41
C ILE A 74 6.00 -4.85 -1.97
N ASP A 75 6.99 -4.23 -2.62
CA ASP A 75 6.81 -3.00 -3.37
C ASP A 75 6.57 -3.29 -4.86
N CYS A 76 5.65 -2.55 -5.48
CA CYS A 76 5.40 -2.59 -6.92
C CYS A 76 6.42 -1.79 -7.74
N GLY A 77 7.31 -1.02 -7.09
CA GLY A 77 8.38 -0.26 -7.73
C GLY A 77 7.91 0.96 -8.53
N LYS A 78 6.65 1.39 -8.33
CA LYS A 78 6.05 2.55 -9.01
C LYS A 78 5.59 3.59 -8.00
N THR A 79 5.98 4.83 -8.26
CA THR A 79 5.60 6.01 -7.47
C THR A 79 5.05 7.10 -8.38
N ASN A 80 4.25 8.00 -7.82
CA ASN A 80 3.92 9.24 -8.49
C ASN A 80 4.96 10.29 -8.09
N GLU A 81 5.69 10.80 -9.07
CA GLU A 81 6.74 11.80 -8.85
C GLU A 81 6.26 13.17 -9.31
N SER A 82 6.60 14.21 -8.54
CA SER A 82 6.33 15.59 -8.94
C SER A 82 7.24 15.96 -10.11
N SER A 83 6.63 16.27 -11.24
CA SER A 83 7.29 16.73 -12.45
C SER A 83 6.75 18.11 -12.85
N TYR A 84 7.35 18.70 -13.87
CA TYR A 84 7.00 20.02 -14.37
C TYR A 84 6.75 19.99 -15.87
N ASP A 85 5.53 20.32 -16.29
CA ASP A 85 5.20 20.54 -17.69
C ASP A 85 5.60 21.97 -18.09
N ALA A 86 6.75 22.08 -18.75
CA ALA A 86 7.30 23.37 -19.18
C ALA A 86 6.46 24.06 -20.26
N LEU A 87 5.67 23.33 -21.05
CA LEU A 87 4.82 23.91 -22.10
C LEU A 87 3.60 24.60 -21.50
N ASN A 88 3.04 24.01 -20.45
CA ASN A 88 1.86 24.52 -19.76
C ASN A 88 2.19 25.28 -18.47
N ASN A 89 3.48 25.43 -18.13
CA ASN A 89 3.96 26.10 -16.94
C ASN A 89 3.28 25.59 -15.65
N THR A 90 3.05 24.28 -15.57
CA THR A 90 2.18 23.66 -14.56
C THR A 90 2.87 22.46 -13.92
N PRO A 91 2.88 22.36 -12.57
CA PRO A 91 3.36 21.16 -11.89
C PRO A 91 2.40 19.98 -12.16
N CYS A 92 2.96 18.81 -12.43
CA CYS A 92 2.18 17.60 -12.67
C CYS A 92 2.70 16.42 -11.84
N LEU A 93 1.83 15.44 -11.59
CA LEU A 93 2.18 14.23 -10.87
C LEU A 93 2.13 13.07 -11.86
N LEU A 94 3.28 12.51 -12.22
CA LEU A 94 3.38 11.46 -13.23
C LEU A 94 3.82 10.13 -12.61
N PRO A 95 3.24 9.00 -13.04
CA PRO A 95 3.73 7.69 -12.64
C PRO A 95 5.14 7.45 -13.18
N SER A 96 6.08 7.14 -12.29
CA SER A 96 7.48 6.86 -12.60
C SER A 96 7.94 5.59 -11.88
N TRP A 97 9.00 4.97 -12.40
CA TRP A 97 9.68 3.85 -11.74
C TRP A 97 10.59 4.39 -10.64
N ILE A 98 10.64 3.69 -9.50
CA ILE A 98 11.54 4.10 -8.42
C ILE A 98 13.01 3.89 -8.83
N SER A 99 13.90 4.75 -8.32
CA SER A 99 15.35 4.61 -8.54
C SER A 99 15.89 3.36 -7.83
N GLN A 100 17.08 2.86 -8.22
CA GLN A 100 17.73 1.76 -7.50
C GLN A 100 18.06 2.12 -6.03
N ALA A 101 18.40 3.38 -5.76
CA ALA A 101 18.64 3.85 -4.40
C ALA A 101 17.34 3.81 -3.58
N SER A 102 16.24 4.29 -4.17
CA SER A 102 14.90 4.20 -3.59
C SER A 102 14.48 2.74 -3.39
N ALA A 103 14.77 1.83 -4.32
CA ALA A 103 14.46 0.41 -4.18
C ALA A 103 15.23 -0.26 -3.02
N ARG A 104 16.49 0.14 -2.79
CA ARG A 104 17.29 -0.33 -1.64
C ARG A 104 16.75 0.22 -0.32
N GLN A 105 16.30 1.47 -0.32
CA GLN A 105 15.66 2.08 0.84
C GLN A 105 14.23 1.55 1.04
N ALA A 106 13.57 1.12 -0.05
CA ALA A 106 12.25 0.49 -0.10
C ALA A 106 12.25 -0.97 0.39
N SER A 107 13.42 -1.59 0.60
CA SER A 107 13.47 -2.77 1.48
C SER A 107 12.99 -2.44 2.91
N MET A 108 12.92 -1.15 3.26
CA MET A 108 12.25 -0.64 4.45
C MET A 108 10.91 0.06 4.17
N HIS A 109 10.46 0.18 2.92
CA HIS A 109 9.47 1.17 2.53
C HIS A 109 8.59 0.67 1.34
N LEU A 110 7.31 0.38 1.67
CA LEU A 110 6.13 0.02 0.86
C LEU A 110 5.82 -1.45 0.49
N LEU A 111 4.53 -1.79 0.65
CA LEU A 111 4.13 -3.16 0.92
C LEU A 111 2.67 -3.58 0.68
N LEU A 112 2.48 -4.68 -0.04
CA LEU A 112 1.47 -5.71 0.29
C LEU A 112 1.90 -6.48 1.56
N TYR A 113 1.46 -6.03 2.73
CA TYR A 113 1.85 -6.65 4.01
C TYR A 113 1.34 -8.10 4.06
N PHE A 114 2.18 -9.08 4.36
CA PHE A 114 1.72 -10.42 4.73
C PHE A 114 2.16 -10.63 6.18
N VAL A 115 1.21 -10.77 7.10
CA VAL A 115 1.42 -11.30 8.45
C VAL A 115 1.07 -12.78 8.43
#